data_AF-A0A7J7NUB0-F1
#
_entry.id   AF-A0A7J7NUB0-F1
#
_cell.length_a   1.000
_cell.length_b   1.000
_cell.length_c   1.000
_cell.angle_alpha   90.00
_cell.angle_beta   90.00
_cell.angle_gamma   90.00
#
_symmetry.space_group_name_H-M   'P 1'
#
loop_
_entity.id
_entity.type
_entity.pdbx_description
1 polymer ?
#
loop_
_entity_poly.entity_id
_entity_poly.type
_entity_poly.pdbx_seq_one_letter_code
_entity_poly.pdbx_strand_id
1 'polypeptide(L)'
;MGPTTQLNQHCNENLLDLTSCSSCLAAGMKVTSQLVSLDKNSTKCFYFTVLYAAGIVNDLGPERLPTASCILGLPLSSSTSMKKNDTPNRARFFKFVFGFTGAVIVILVLLGSVMAYRFWVKRKKHKEAHIMFVTNVRATLKPNTGAIWFQVRELEQATEGFSQRNLIGQGGNGVVYKGILMDRTNIAVKMLLDLDSKGDEEFANEVEVIEDVFDASLRDVGPRGIMDRFVRVGILCAHVMVAFRPTVAEALKMLEGDIDIPRLPDRPLPLSHESFRLSSLQYSSSLSSISRYELD
;
A
#
# COMPACT_ATOMS: atom_id res chain seq x y z
N MET A 1 8.34 -51.31 37.50
CA MET A 1 9.34 -51.77 36.51
C MET A 1 9.75 -53.17 36.91
N GLY A 2 9.06 -54.20 36.39
CA GLY A 2 9.48 -55.60 36.56
C GLY A 2 10.82 -55.85 35.85
N PRO A 3 11.43 -57.05 35.97
CA PRO A 3 12.72 -57.32 35.35
C PRO A 3 12.60 -57.12 33.83
N THR A 4 13.09 -55.99 33.32
CA THR A 4 13.10 -55.69 31.88
C THR A 4 14.19 -56.54 31.25
N THR A 5 13.82 -57.77 30.90
CA THR A 5 14.69 -58.81 30.33
C THR A 5 15.46 -58.32 29.09
N GLN A 6 14.87 -57.43 28.29
CA GLN A 6 15.49 -56.98 27.04
C GLN A 6 16.67 -56.01 27.24
N LEU A 7 16.56 -55.04 28.16
CA LEU A 7 17.71 -54.17 28.46
C LEU A 7 18.79 -54.95 29.19
N ASN A 8 18.42 -55.80 30.15
CA ASN A 8 19.38 -56.58 30.94
C ASN A 8 20.15 -57.59 30.10
N GLN A 9 19.54 -58.13 29.04
CA GLN A 9 20.21 -59.07 28.15
C GLN A 9 21.28 -58.40 27.27
N HIS A 10 21.08 -57.14 26.87
CA HIS A 10 21.93 -56.49 25.86
C HIS A 10 22.79 -55.35 26.39
N CYS A 11 22.44 -54.77 27.54
CA CYS A 11 23.14 -53.63 28.12
C CYS A 11 24.00 -53.98 29.33
N ASN A 12 24.06 -55.25 29.74
CA ASN A 12 24.83 -55.67 30.93
C ASN A 12 26.35 -55.70 30.69
N GLU A 13 26.78 -55.92 29.44
CA GLU A 13 28.20 -56.05 29.10
C GLU A 13 28.90 -54.70 28.82
N ASN A 14 30.22 -54.75 28.62
CA ASN A 14 31.02 -53.55 28.36
C ASN A 14 30.71 -52.96 26.97
N LEU A 15 30.15 -51.75 26.95
CA LEU A 15 29.71 -51.05 25.72
C LEU A 15 30.84 -50.34 24.96
N LEU A 16 32.09 -50.76 25.17
CA LEU A 16 33.25 -50.28 24.40
C LEU A 16 33.24 -50.79 22.96
N ASP A 17 32.71 -51.99 22.72
CA ASP A 17 32.59 -52.53 21.36
C ASP A 17 31.33 -51.99 20.67
N LEU A 18 31.49 -51.61 19.40
CA LEU A 18 30.42 -51.00 18.60
C LEU A 18 29.24 -51.96 18.39
N THR A 19 29.50 -53.28 18.40
CA THR A 19 28.49 -54.32 18.24
C THR A 19 27.63 -54.49 19.50
N SER A 20 28.23 -54.51 20.69
CA SER A 20 27.53 -54.53 21.97
C SER A 20 26.75 -53.24 22.21
N CYS A 21 27.35 -52.11 21.86
CA CYS A 21 26.70 -50.79 21.95
C CYS A 21 25.43 -50.71 21.09
N SER A 22 25.53 -51.08 19.81
CA SER A 22 24.39 -51.06 18.89
C SER A 22 23.29 -52.05 19.29
N SER A 23 23.65 -53.20 19.86
CA SER A 23 22.70 -54.19 20.39
C SER A 23 21.92 -53.66 21.60
N CYS A 24 22.61 -53.01 22.55
CA CYS A 24 21.97 -52.34 23.69
C CYS A 24 21.02 -51.21 23.24
N LEU A 25 21.46 -50.37 22.29
CA LEU A 25 20.65 -49.26 21.79
C LEU A 25 19.41 -49.75 21.03
N ALA A 26 19.55 -50.82 20.24
CA ALA A 26 18.42 -51.44 19.55
C ALA A 26 17.39 -52.03 20.54
N ALA A 27 17.85 -52.67 21.61
CA ALA A 27 16.97 -53.14 22.69
C ALA A 27 16.23 -51.96 23.36
N GLY A 28 16.92 -50.85 23.61
CA GLY A 28 16.30 -49.61 24.10
C GLY A 28 15.22 -49.08 23.15
N MET A 29 15.51 -48.96 21.86
CA MET A 29 14.53 -48.47 20.87
C MET A 29 13.28 -49.35 20.77
N LYS A 30 13.42 -50.66 20.99
CA LYS A 30 12.30 -51.60 21.04
C LYS A 30 11.42 -51.39 22.28
N VAL A 31 12.01 -51.05 23.42
CA VAL A 31 11.23 -50.70 24.63
C VAL A 31 10.56 -49.33 24.45
N THR A 32 11.25 -48.36 23.84
CA THR A 32 10.67 -47.05 23.53
C THR A 32 9.44 -47.18 22.61
N SER A 33 9.49 -48.02 21.58
CA SER A 33 8.33 -48.21 20.68
C SER A 33 7.13 -48.85 21.39
N GLN A 34 7.36 -49.73 22.36
CA GLN A 34 6.30 -50.29 23.20
C GLN A 34 5.70 -49.26 24.17
N LEU A 35 6.51 -48.34 24.71
CA LEU A 35 6.01 -47.30 25.62
C LEU A 35 5.25 -46.19 24.88
N VAL A 36 5.74 -45.80 23.70
CA VAL A 36 5.09 -44.80 22.83
C VAL A 36 3.73 -45.28 22.31
N SER A 37 3.52 -46.59 22.17
CA SER A 37 2.21 -47.12 21.77
C SER A 37 1.15 -47.00 22.88
N LEU A 38 1.57 -46.92 24.14
CA LEU A 38 0.68 -46.72 25.30
C LEU A 38 0.32 -45.25 25.50
N ASP A 39 1.27 -44.32 25.28
CA ASP A 39 1.01 -42.89 25.27
C ASP A 39 1.87 -42.16 24.21
N LYS A 40 1.21 -41.76 23.13
CA LYS A 40 1.86 -41.12 21.96
C LYS A 40 2.41 -39.72 22.29
N ASN A 41 1.84 -39.03 23.28
CA ASN A 41 2.22 -37.66 23.61
C ASN A 41 3.51 -37.57 24.42
N SER A 42 3.96 -38.67 25.01
CA SER A 42 5.11 -38.72 25.91
C SER A 42 6.39 -39.27 25.26
N THR A 43 6.48 -39.23 23.92
CA THR A 43 7.58 -39.85 23.14
C THR A 43 8.98 -39.43 23.59
N LYS A 44 9.18 -38.15 23.90
CA LYS A 44 10.48 -37.64 24.38
C LYS A 44 10.81 -38.14 25.79
N CYS A 45 9.82 -38.21 26.68
CA CYS A 45 10.00 -38.70 28.04
C CYS A 45 10.41 -40.18 28.02
N PHE A 46 9.69 -41.01 27.26
CA PHE A 46 10.03 -42.44 27.17
C PHE A 46 11.41 -42.69 26.55
N TYR A 47 11.80 -41.89 25.55
CA TYR A 47 13.13 -42.00 24.96
C TYR A 47 14.24 -41.78 26.01
N PHE A 48 14.20 -40.68 26.77
CA PHE A 48 15.21 -40.41 27.79
C PHE A 48 15.16 -41.39 28.97
N THR A 49 13.96 -41.80 29.39
CA THR A 49 13.81 -42.78 30.48
C THR A 49 14.42 -44.13 30.10
N VAL A 50 14.25 -44.58 28.85
CA VAL A 50 14.81 -45.86 28.39
C VAL A 50 16.33 -45.79 28.25
N LEU A 51 16.89 -44.69 27.75
CA LEU A 51 18.34 -44.50 27.72
C LEU A 51 18.94 -44.46 29.14
N TYR A 52 18.31 -43.75 30.06
CA TYR A 52 18.74 -43.72 31.46
C TYR A 52 18.69 -45.12 32.10
N ALA A 53 17.62 -45.87 31.85
CA ALA A 53 17.49 -47.25 32.32
C ALA A 53 18.58 -48.17 31.74
N ALA A 54 18.94 -48.01 30.46
CA ALA A 54 20.02 -48.78 29.83
C ALA A 54 21.37 -48.52 30.52
N GLY A 55 21.64 -47.29 30.94
CA GLY A 55 22.86 -46.94 31.67
C GLY A 55 22.90 -47.49 33.10
N ILE A 56 21.76 -47.54 33.78
CA ILE A 56 21.65 -48.11 35.15
C ILE A 56 21.79 -49.63 35.15
N VAL A 57 21.30 -50.30 34.10
CA VAL A 57 21.38 -51.77 33.95
C VAL A 57 22.79 -52.22 33.55
N ASN A 58 23.63 -51.31 33.06
CA ASN A 58 25.02 -51.62 32.75
C ASN A 58 25.85 -51.76 34.03
N ASP A 59 26.67 -52.81 34.12
CA ASP A 59 27.54 -53.07 35.29
C ASP A 59 28.50 -51.91 35.61
N LEU A 60 28.89 -51.11 34.60
CA LEU A 60 29.77 -49.96 34.79
C LEU A 60 29.02 -48.68 35.18
N GLY A 61 27.70 -48.67 35.04
CA GLY A 61 26.82 -47.55 35.36
C GLY A 61 26.83 -46.41 34.32
N PRO A 62 25.88 -45.46 34.43
CA PRO A 62 25.69 -44.38 33.45
C PRO A 62 26.74 -43.26 33.56
N GLU A 63 27.47 -43.19 34.67
CA GLU A 63 28.48 -42.14 34.93
C GLU A 63 29.81 -42.40 34.20
N ARG A 64 30.02 -43.62 33.72
CA ARG A 64 31.24 -43.98 33.00
C ARG A 64 31.21 -43.45 31.57
N LEU A 65 32.29 -42.80 31.17
CA LEU A 65 32.46 -42.17 29.86
C LEU A 65 32.14 -43.09 28.65
N PRO A 66 32.58 -44.37 28.60
CA PRO A 66 32.25 -45.25 27.48
C PRO A 66 30.75 -45.59 27.42
N THR A 67 30.15 -45.90 28.56
CA THR A 67 28.72 -46.23 28.70
C THR A 67 27.86 -45.03 28.34
N ALA A 68 28.19 -43.84 28.87
CA ALA A 68 27.50 -42.59 28.56
C ALA A 68 27.63 -42.20 27.08
N SER A 69 28.80 -42.41 26.46
CA SER A 69 28.98 -42.11 25.04
C SER A 69 28.16 -43.03 24.13
N CYS A 70 28.14 -44.33 24.41
CA CYS A 70 27.32 -45.29 23.68
C CYS A 70 25.81 -44.97 23.80
N ILE A 71 25.32 -44.81 25.03
CA ILE A 71 23.88 -44.74 25.31
C ILE A 71 23.32 -43.33 25.04
N LEU A 72 24.06 -42.28 25.40
CA LEU A 72 23.58 -40.89 25.28
C LEU A 72 24.10 -40.19 24.02
N GLY A 73 24.91 -40.86 23.19
CA GLY A 73 25.48 -40.28 21.98
C GLY A 73 26.39 -39.08 22.26
N LEU A 74 27.01 -39.02 23.44
CA LEU A 74 27.92 -37.93 23.79
C LEU A 74 29.18 -38.06 22.92
N PRO A 75 29.60 -36.99 22.21
CA PRO A 75 30.79 -37.03 21.39
C PRO A 75 32.02 -37.24 22.28
N LEU A 76 32.70 -38.37 22.13
CA LEU A 76 34.04 -38.54 22.68
C LEU A 76 35.01 -37.68 21.87
N SER A 77 35.58 -36.66 22.49
CA SER A 77 36.93 -36.21 22.10
C SER A 77 37.92 -37.25 22.61
N SER A 78 38.09 -38.34 21.86
CA SER A 78 39.20 -39.27 22.11
C SER A 78 40.49 -38.58 21.66
N SER A 79 41.24 -38.00 22.59
CA SER A 79 42.65 -37.69 22.43
C SER A 79 43.47 -38.99 22.49
N THR A 80 43.26 -39.87 21.51
CA THR A 80 44.18 -40.97 21.24
C THR A 80 44.96 -40.59 20.00
N SER A 81 46.21 -40.22 20.21
CA SER A 81 47.23 -40.08 19.17
C SER A 81 47.27 -41.35 18.32
N MET A 82 46.63 -41.31 17.14
CA MET A 82 46.82 -42.30 16.09
C MET A 82 47.22 -41.57 14.81
N LYS A 83 48.33 -42.05 14.24
CA LYS A 83 49.00 -41.51 13.06
C LYS A 83 48.00 -41.21 11.93
N LYS A 84 48.10 -39.98 11.44
CA LYS A 84 47.39 -39.44 10.28
C LYS A 84 47.80 -40.22 9.03
N ASN A 85 46.89 -41.05 8.50
CA ASN A 85 46.92 -41.43 7.08
C ASN A 85 45.83 -40.63 6.39
N ASP A 86 46.26 -39.65 5.58
CA ASP A 86 45.41 -38.73 4.84
C ASP A 86 44.45 -39.46 3.89
N THR A 87 43.14 -39.22 4.04
CA THR A 87 42.15 -39.53 2.98
C THR A 87 41.74 -38.24 2.25
N PRO A 88 42.00 -38.10 0.93
CA PRO A 88 41.96 -36.83 0.19
C PRO A 88 40.57 -36.26 -0.18
N ASN A 89 39.46 -36.89 0.25
CA ASN A 89 38.12 -36.54 -0.25
C ASN A 89 37.29 -35.65 0.68
N ARG A 90 37.50 -35.69 2.01
CA ARG A 90 36.72 -34.88 2.97
C ARG A 90 37.16 -33.41 3.02
N ALA A 91 38.46 -33.14 2.93
CA ALA A 91 39.00 -31.79 2.87
C ALA A 91 38.68 -31.07 1.54
N ARG A 92 38.50 -31.81 0.44
CA ARG A 92 38.03 -31.25 -0.84
C ARG A 92 36.58 -30.79 -0.75
N PHE A 93 35.69 -31.60 -0.16
CA PHE A 93 34.27 -31.26 -0.04
C PHE A 93 34.03 -29.96 0.75
N PHE A 94 34.66 -29.80 1.93
CA PHE A 94 34.51 -28.57 2.73
C PHE A 94 35.06 -27.33 2.01
N LYS A 95 36.16 -27.45 1.25
CA LYS A 95 36.70 -26.34 0.45
C LYS A 95 35.71 -25.87 -0.63
N PHE A 96 35.01 -26.79 -1.30
CA PHE A 96 33.98 -26.43 -2.28
C PHE A 96 32.76 -25.77 -1.61
N VAL A 97 32.26 -26.29 -0.50
CA VAL A 97 31.07 -25.74 0.19
C VAL A 97 31.30 -24.31 0.70
N PHE A 98 32.45 -24.02 1.32
CA PHE A 98 32.78 -22.66 1.76
C PHE A 98 33.09 -21.71 0.59
N GLY A 99 33.61 -22.23 -0.53
CA GLY A 99 33.86 -21.44 -1.74
C GLY A 99 32.58 -21.01 -2.46
N PHE A 100 31.63 -21.93 -2.66
CA PHE A 100 30.37 -21.63 -3.36
C PHE A 100 29.44 -20.72 -2.56
N THR A 101 29.36 -20.88 -1.24
CA THR A 101 28.53 -20.01 -0.39
C THR A 101 29.04 -18.57 -0.37
N GLY A 102 30.36 -18.36 -0.31
CA GLY A 102 30.97 -17.04 -0.42
C GLY A 102 30.68 -16.37 -1.77
N ALA A 103 30.81 -17.11 -2.88
CA ALA A 103 30.53 -16.57 -4.22
C ALA A 103 29.05 -16.16 -4.39
N VAL A 104 28.11 -16.95 -3.89
CA VAL A 104 26.67 -16.63 -3.95
C VAL A 104 26.34 -15.36 -3.16
N ILE A 105 26.92 -15.20 -1.96
CA ILE A 105 26.69 -14.00 -1.14
C ILE A 105 27.22 -12.74 -1.86
N VAL A 106 28.40 -12.82 -2.46
CA VAL A 106 28.97 -11.69 -3.23
C VAL A 106 28.06 -11.32 -4.41
N ILE A 107 27.54 -12.30 -5.14
CA ILE A 107 26.62 -12.07 -6.25
C ILE A 107 25.32 -11.41 -5.77
N LEU A 108 24.74 -11.87 -4.66
CA LEU A 108 23.52 -11.28 -4.09
C LEU A 108 23.73 -9.83 -3.64
N VAL A 109 24.86 -9.51 -3.03
CA VAL A 109 25.21 -8.14 -2.62
C VAL A 109 25.40 -7.24 -3.84
N LEU A 110 26.08 -7.73 -4.90
CA LEU A 110 26.24 -6.98 -6.14
C LEU A 110 24.88 -6.73 -6.81
N LEU A 111 24.01 -7.73 -6.92
CA LEU A 111 22.67 -7.56 -7.49
C LEU A 111 21.81 -6.61 -6.65
N GLY A 112 21.86 -6.74 -5.32
CA GLY A 112 21.16 -5.85 -4.39
C GLY A 112 21.62 -4.40 -4.52
N SER A 113 22.93 -4.15 -4.60
CA SER A 113 23.48 -2.81 -4.80
C SER A 113 23.09 -2.20 -6.15
N VAL A 114 23.05 -3.00 -7.24
CA VAL A 114 22.60 -2.54 -8.55
C VAL A 114 21.11 -2.20 -8.55
N MET A 115 20.27 -3.02 -7.91
CA MET A 115 18.84 -2.73 -7.78
C MET A 115 18.60 -1.47 -6.94
N ALA A 116 19.30 -1.32 -5.81
CA ALA A 116 19.23 -0.12 -4.97
C ALA A 116 19.69 1.13 -5.72
N TYR A 117 20.79 1.04 -6.48
CA TYR A 117 21.25 2.13 -7.33
C TYR A 117 20.22 2.50 -8.41
N ARG A 118 19.64 1.51 -9.10
CA ARG A 118 18.60 1.76 -10.10
C ARG A 118 17.34 2.37 -9.50
N PHE A 119 16.93 1.90 -8.33
CA PHE A 119 15.80 2.47 -7.60
C PHE A 119 16.09 3.91 -7.17
N TRP A 120 17.29 4.19 -6.66
CA TRP A 120 17.71 5.54 -6.29
C TRP A 120 17.74 6.48 -7.49
N VAL A 121 18.32 6.05 -8.62
CA VAL A 121 18.34 6.83 -9.87
C VAL A 121 16.93 7.07 -10.40
N LYS A 122 16.07 6.04 -10.40
CA LYS A 122 14.66 6.20 -10.81
C LYS A 122 13.94 7.22 -9.93
N ARG A 123 14.10 7.11 -8.61
CA ARG A 123 13.51 8.05 -7.64
C ARG A 123 14.05 9.47 -7.80
N LYS A 124 15.32 9.63 -8.16
CA LYS A 124 15.92 10.94 -8.45
C LYS A 124 15.29 11.58 -9.69
N LYS A 125 15.13 10.81 -10.78
CA LYS A 125 14.51 11.29 -12.03
C LYS A 125 13.08 11.78 -11.82
N HIS A 126 12.24 11.08 -11.05
CA HIS A 126 10.87 11.53 -10.76
C HIS A 126 10.83 12.85 -9.99
N LYS A 127 11.75 13.05 -9.02
CA LYS A 127 11.85 14.32 -8.29
C LYS A 127 12.28 15.47 -9.20
N GLU A 128 13.27 15.24 -10.05
CA GLU A 128 13.75 16.24 -11.02
C GLU A 128 12.64 16.61 -12.02
N ALA A 129 11.89 15.62 -12.53
CA ALA A 129 10.75 15.86 -13.42
C ALA A 129 9.66 16.72 -12.76
N HIS A 130 9.27 16.39 -11.52
CA HIS A 130 8.27 17.19 -10.79
C HIS A 130 8.77 18.62 -10.51
N ILE A 131 10.04 18.79 -10.12
CA ILE A 131 10.62 20.13 -9.92
C ILE A 131 10.60 20.92 -11.23
N MET A 132 10.98 20.30 -12.35
CA MET A 132 10.94 20.94 -13.66
C MET A 132 9.51 21.33 -14.04
N PHE A 133 8.52 20.44 -13.82
CA PHE A 133 7.11 20.73 -14.07
C PHE A 133 6.62 21.94 -13.27
N VAL A 134 6.80 21.93 -11.94
CA VAL A 134 6.39 23.04 -11.06
C VAL A 134 7.08 24.34 -11.45
N THR A 135 8.36 24.28 -11.83
CA THR A 135 9.12 25.45 -12.29
C THR A 135 8.56 25.98 -13.61
N ASN A 136 8.19 25.10 -14.53
CA ASN A 136 7.61 25.48 -15.82
C ASN A 136 6.22 26.12 -15.63
N VAL A 137 5.33 25.50 -14.85
CA VAL A 137 3.99 26.07 -14.55
C VAL A 137 4.12 27.42 -13.85
N ARG A 138 5.11 27.59 -12.97
CA ARG A 138 5.37 28.90 -12.35
C ARG A 138 5.86 29.95 -13.35
N ALA A 139 6.60 29.55 -14.38
CA ALA A 139 7.10 30.46 -15.40
C ALA A 139 6.03 30.85 -16.43
N THR A 140 5.03 30.00 -16.67
CA THR A 140 3.90 30.31 -17.54
C THR A 140 2.91 31.29 -16.90
N LEU A 141 2.77 31.25 -15.57
CA LEU A 141 1.94 32.19 -14.82
C LEU A 141 2.49 33.61 -14.88
N LYS A 142 1.64 34.58 -15.24
CA LYS A 142 1.96 36.01 -15.21
C LYS A 142 2.27 36.44 -13.76
N PRO A 143 3.15 37.43 -13.56
CA PRO A 143 3.54 37.87 -12.21
C PRO A 143 2.40 38.55 -11.41
N ASN A 144 1.27 38.89 -12.04
CA ASN A 144 0.18 39.66 -11.43
C ASN A 144 -1.15 38.90 -11.34
N THR A 145 -1.18 37.59 -11.59
CA THR A 145 -2.42 36.80 -11.66
C THR A 145 -3.12 36.58 -10.30
N GLY A 146 -2.50 37.02 -9.19
CA GLY A 146 -3.04 36.81 -7.84
C GLY A 146 -3.03 35.34 -7.38
N ALA A 147 -2.37 34.45 -8.13
CA ALA A 147 -2.23 33.04 -7.77
C ALA A 147 -1.34 32.86 -6.54
N ILE A 148 -1.80 32.06 -5.57
CA ILE A 148 -1.10 31.78 -4.32
C ILE A 148 -0.63 30.34 -4.34
N TRP A 149 0.65 30.14 -4.01
CA TRP A 149 1.26 28.81 -3.92
C TRP A 149 1.17 28.26 -2.50
N PHE A 150 0.51 27.12 -2.33
CA PHE A 150 0.37 26.44 -1.04
C PHE A 150 1.30 25.22 -0.96
N GLN A 151 1.81 24.94 0.24
CA GLN A 151 2.48 23.67 0.48
C GLN A 151 1.44 22.57 0.70
N VAL A 152 1.71 21.35 0.22
CA VAL A 152 0.80 20.21 0.40
C VAL A 152 0.44 19.97 1.87
N ARG A 153 1.40 20.15 2.79
CA ARG A 153 1.19 20.02 4.24
C ARG A 153 0.17 21.01 4.80
N GLU A 154 0.15 22.22 4.25
CA GLU A 154 -0.80 23.26 4.65
C GLU A 154 -2.23 22.88 4.22
N LEU A 155 -2.37 22.38 3.00
CA LEU A 155 -3.65 21.88 2.48
C LEU A 155 -4.11 20.62 3.20
N GLU A 156 -3.18 19.72 3.56
CA GLU A 156 -3.45 18.54 4.37
C GLU A 156 -3.98 18.93 5.75
N GLN A 157 -3.36 19.91 6.41
CA GLN A 157 -3.84 20.42 7.69
C GLN A 157 -5.21 21.10 7.55
N ALA A 158 -5.40 21.93 6.52
CA ALA A 158 -6.64 22.64 6.27
C ALA A 158 -7.83 21.70 6.00
N THR A 159 -7.57 20.53 5.41
CA THR A 159 -8.58 19.51 5.08
C THR A 159 -8.65 18.36 6.10
N GLU A 160 -7.90 18.46 7.20
CA GLU A 160 -7.81 17.45 8.26
C GLU A 160 -7.36 16.08 7.74
N GLY A 161 -6.31 16.07 6.92
CA GLY A 161 -5.76 14.88 6.28
C GLY A 161 -6.58 14.39 5.10
N PHE A 162 -7.22 15.31 4.35
CA PHE A 162 -8.15 14.96 3.26
C PHE A 162 -9.28 14.02 3.76
N SER A 163 -9.87 14.37 4.90
CA SER A 163 -10.88 13.54 5.54
C SER A 163 -12.16 13.45 4.70
N GLN A 164 -12.78 12.27 4.66
CA GLN A 164 -14.06 12.04 3.98
C GLN A 164 -15.19 12.94 4.49
N ARG A 165 -15.12 13.41 5.75
CA ARG A 165 -16.10 14.37 6.29
C ARG A 165 -16.06 15.74 5.61
N ASN A 166 -14.93 16.05 4.98
CA ASN A 166 -14.72 17.28 4.24
C ASN A 166 -14.89 17.09 2.73
N LEU A 167 -15.23 15.89 2.26
CA LEU A 167 -15.52 15.66 0.84
C LEU A 167 -16.74 16.49 0.42
N ILE A 168 -16.57 17.34 -0.60
CA ILE A 168 -17.67 18.13 -1.16
C ILE A 168 -18.07 17.65 -2.56
N GLY A 169 -17.22 16.90 -3.25
CA GLY A 169 -17.56 16.29 -4.53
C GLY A 169 -16.45 15.41 -5.09
N GLN A 170 -16.83 14.43 -5.89
CA GLN A 170 -15.91 13.54 -6.62
C GLN A 170 -16.43 13.35 -8.05
N GLY A 171 -15.52 13.45 -9.02
CA GLY A 171 -15.82 13.24 -10.44
C GLY A 171 -14.60 12.71 -11.20
N GLY A 172 -14.71 12.65 -12.54
CA GLY A 172 -13.62 12.18 -13.39
C GLY A 172 -12.33 12.99 -13.24
N ASN A 173 -12.46 14.29 -12.98
CA ASN A 173 -11.33 15.23 -12.87
C ASN A 173 -10.78 15.31 -11.43
N GLY A 174 -11.13 14.37 -10.55
CA GLY A 174 -10.60 14.29 -9.19
C GLY A 174 -11.62 14.49 -8.07
N VAL A 175 -11.09 14.77 -6.88
CA VAL A 175 -11.83 14.84 -5.62
C VAL A 175 -11.68 16.22 -5.01
N VAL A 176 -12.77 16.83 -4.58
CA VAL A 176 -12.76 18.16 -3.97
C VAL A 176 -13.11 18.06 -2.49
N TYR A 177 -12.26 18.63 -1.65
CA TYR A 177 -12.43 18.71 -0.21
C TYR A 177 -12.64 20.15 0.25
N LYS A 178 -13.48 20.34 1.26
CA LYS A 178 -13.55 21.57 2.04
C LYS A 178 -12.32 21.68 2.94
N GLY A 179 -11.74 22.87 3.02
CA GLY A 179 -10.67 23.16 3.98
C GLY A 179 -10.85 24.51 4.65
N ILE A 180 -10.18 24.68 5.78
CA ILE A 180 -10.08 25.96 6.49
C ILE A 180 -8.60 26.24 6.75
N LEU A 181 -8.08 27.31 6.14
CA LEU A 181 -6.70 27.77 6.34
C LEU A 181 -6.50 28.32 7.76
N MET A 182 -5.24 28.54 8.16
CA MET A 182 -4.91 29.06 9.50
C MET A 182 -5.49 30.46 9.76
N ASP A 183 -5.63 31.26 8.71
CA ASP A 183 -6.25 32.59 8.72
C ASP A 183 -7.79 32.55 8.78
N ARG A 184 -8.38 31.34 8.88
CA ARG A 184 -9.83 31.05 8.83
C ARG A 184 -10.48 31.26 7.48
N THR A 185 -9.71 31.36 6.40
CA THR A 185 -10.25 31.38 5.05
C THR A 185 -10.77 30.00 4.67
N ASN A 186 -12.05 29.92 4.28
CA ASN A 186 -12.64 28.70 3.72
C ASN A 186 -12.13 28.49 2.30
N ILE A 187 -11.65 27.28 2.02
CA ILE A 187 -11.13 26.90 0.71
C ILE A 187 -11.77 25.60 0.22
N ALA A 188 -11.73 25.40 -1.10
CA ALA A 188 -11.99 24.12 -1.73
C ALA A 188 -10.65 23.62 -2.31
N VAL A 189 -10.21 22.44 -1.87
CA VAL A 189 -8.98 21.79 -2.33
C VAL A 189 -9.35 20.69 -3.29
N LYS A 190 -9.05 20.87 -4.58
CA LYS A 190 -9.21 19.85 -5.60
C LYS A 190 -7.93 19.01 -5.72
N MET A 191 -8.08 17.72 -5.51
CA MET A 191 -7.04 16.71 -5.65
C MET A 191 -7.26 15.94 -6.94
N LEU A 192 -6.31 16.02 -7.87
CA LEU A 192 -6.30 15.20 -9.08
C LEU A 192 -5.86 13.78 -8.71
N LEU A 193 -6.59 12.77 -9.21
CA LEU A 193 -6.37 11.36 -8.85
C LEU A 193 -5.33 10.67 -9.75
N ASP A 194 -5.16 11.15 -10.99
CA ASP A 194 -4.15 10.64 -11.91
C ASP A 194 -2.79 11.31 -11.59
N LEU A 195 -1.85 10.51 -11.08
CA LEU A 195 -0.49 10.95 -10.71
C LEU A 195 0.54 10.71 -11.83
N ASP A 196 0.08 10.31 -13.01
CA ASP A 196 0.91 10.14 -14.20
C ASP A 196 1.04 11.46 -14.98
N SER A 197 1.82 11.47 -16.06
CA SER A 197 2.04 12.66 -16.90
C SER A 197 0.75 13.35 -17.37
N LYS A 198 -0.36 12.59 -17.44
CA LYS A 198 -1.68 13.11 -17.78
C LYS A 198 -2.25 14.05 -16.71
N GLY A 199 -2.02 13.78 -15.43
CA GLY A 199 -2.50 14.65 -14.34
C GLY A 199 -1.74 15.98 -14.28
N ASP A 200 -0.45 15.95 -14.60
CA ASP A 200 0.38 17.16 -14.73
C ASP A 200 -0.14 18.06 -15.87
N GLU A 201 -0.50 17.48 -17.03
CA GLU A 201 -1.10 18.23 -18.15
C GLU A 201 -2.49 18.79 -17.80
N GLU A 202 -3.35 18.01 -17.14
CA GLU A 202 -4.67 18.47 -16.69
C GLU A 202 -4.57 19.63 -15.70
N PHE A 203 -3.62 19.57 -14.76
CA PHE A 203 -3.35 20.67 -13.84
C PHE A 203 -2.91 21.94 -14.57
N ALA A 204 -1.93 21.82 -15.47
CA ALA A 204 -1.40 22.97 -16.20
C ALA A 204 -2.51 23.67 -17.02
N ASN A 205 -3.34 22.90 -17.71
CA ASN A 205 -4.47 23.42 -18.48
C ASN A 205 -5.51 24.12 -17.58
N GLU A 206 -5.86 23.54 -16.43
CA GLU A 206 -6.80 24.21 -15.51
C GLU A 206 -6.25 25.53 -14.97
N VAL A 207 -4.95 25.58 -14.65
CA VAL A 207 -4.29 26.80 -14.17
C VAL A 207 -4.25 27.89 -15.25
N GLU A 208 -3.90 27.53 -16.49
CA GLU A 208 -3.85 28.45 -17.63
C GLU A 208 -5.23 29.04 -17.95
N VAL A 209 -6.28 28.21 -17.98
CA VAL A 209 -7.65 28.68 -18.23
C VAL A 209 -8.14 29.62 -17.13
N ILE A 210 -7.86 29.29 -15.87
CA ILE A 210 -8.21 30.17 -14.74
C ILE A 210 -7.47 31.50 -14.85
N GLU A 211 -6.17 31.47 -15.15
CA GLU A 211 -5.37 32.68 -15.35
C GLU A 211 -5.97 33.60 -16.42
N ASP A 212 -6.29 33.10 -17.60
CA ASP A 212 -6.82 33.91 -18.69
C ASP A 212 -8.19 34.54 -18.33
N VAL A 213 -9.04 33.77 -17.65
CA VAL A 213 -10.34 34.25 -17.17
C VAL A 213 -10.19 35.36 -16.12
N PHE A 214 -9.25 35.20 -15.20
CA PHE A 214 -9.02 36.17 -14.12
C PHE A 214 -8.29 37.42 -14.63
N ASP A 215 -7.29 37.30 -15.51
CA ASP A 215 -6.54 38.44 -16.07
C ASP A 215 -7.46 39.41 -16.84
N ALA A 216 -8.38 38.87 -17.65
CA ALA A 216 -9.36 39.68 -18.36
C ALA A 216 -10.32 40.42 -17.42
N SER A 217 -10.74 39.76 -16.34
CA SER A 217 -11.84 40.24 -15.50
C SER A 217 -11.39 41.06 -14.28
N LEU A 218 -10.14 40.91 -13.83
CA LEU A 218 -9.54 41.67 -12.71
C LEU A 218 -9.32 43.15 -13.03
N ARG A 219 -9.32 43.53 -14.31
CA ARG A 219 -9.16 44.93 -14.73
C ARG A 219 -10.36 45.82 -14.41
N ASP A 220 -11.53 45.25 -14.10
CA ASP A 220 -12.78 46.02 -13.97
C ASP A 220 -13.57 45.75 -12.66
N VAL A 221 -13.63 44.49 -12.15
CA VAL A 221 -14.58 44.10 -11.08
C VAL A 221 -13.95 43.45 -9.83
N GLY A 222 -12.72 42.92 -9.94
CA GLY A 222 -12.00 42.27 -8.84
C GLY A 222 -12.43 40.80 -8.55
N PRO A 223 -11.64 40.02 -7.77
CA PRO A 223 -11.74 38.56 -7.71
C PRO A 223 -13.09 38.02 -7.21
N ARG A 224 -13.72 38.72 -6.26
CA ARG A 224 -14.99 38.29 -5.65
C ARG A 224 -16.18 38.50 -6.58
N GLY A 225 -16.18 39.60 -7.34
CA GLY A 225 -17.25 39.88 -8.30
C GLY A 225 -17.24 38.91 -9.47
N ILE A 226 -16.05 38.50 -9.91
CA ILE A 226 -15.87 37.46 -10.94
C ILE A 226 -16.45 36.14 -10.44
N MET A 227 -16.06 35.68 -9.25
CA MET A 227 -16.58 34.41 -8.72
C MET A 227 -18.10 34.43 -8.52
N ASP A 228 -18.67 35.52 -8.02
CA ASP A 228 -20.13 35.66 -7.92
C ASP A 228 -20.81 35.57 -9.30
N ARG A 229 -20.22 36.22 -10.31
CA ARG A 229 -20.69 36.16 -11.72
C ARG A 229 -20.68 34.74 -12.26
N PHE A 230 -19.55 34.03 -12.14
CA PHE A 230 -19.38 32.66 -12.59
C PHE A 230 -20.35 31.69 -11.90
N VAL A 231 -20.52 31.83 -10.58
CA VAL A 231 -21.45 31.00 -9.82
C VAL A 231 -22.89 31.22 -10.28
N ARG A 232 -23.30 32.47 -10.49
CA ARG A 232 -24.66 32.77 -10.96
C ARG A 232 -24.92 32.21 -12.37
N VAL A 233 -23.99 32.42 -13.31
CA VAL A 233 -24.11 31.84 -14.66
C VAL A 233 -24.13 30.32 -14.59
N GLY A 234 -23.24 29.71 -13.78
CA GLY A 234 -23.20 28.26 -13.58
C GLY A 234 -24.52 27.69 -13.06
N ILE A 235 -25.17 28.37 -12.12
CA ILE A 235 -26.50 27.97 -11.61
C ILE A 235 -27.55 28.05 -12.72
N LEU A 236 -27.52 29.09 -13.57
CA LEU A 236 -28.44 29.21 -14.73
C LEU A 236 -28.19 28.09 -15.77
N CYS A 237 -26.94 27.77 -16.06
CA CYS A 237 -26.58 26.68 -16.97
C CYS A 237 -26.99 25.30 -16.43
N ALA A 238 -26.93 25.11 -15.12
CA ALA A 238 -27.31 23.88 -14.44
C ALA A 238 -28.82 23.79 -14.12
N HIS A 239 -29.64 24.73 -14.61
CA HIS A 239 -31.06 24.79 -14.27
C HIS A 239 -31.77 23.46 -14.59
N VAL A 240 -32.68 23.01 -13.71
CA VAL A 240 -33.35 21.70 -13.85
C VAL A 240 -34.14 21.59 -15.15
N MET A 241 -34.77 22.68 -15.58
CA MET A 241 -35.46 22.76 -16.87
C MET A 241 -34.56 23.30 -17.97
N VAL A 242 -34.51 22.59 -19.11
CA VAL A 242 -33.74 22.97 -20.30
C VAL A 242 -34.19 24.31 -20.88
N ALA A 243 -35.50 24.61 -20.86
CA ALA A 243 -36.05 25.84 -21.44
C ALA A 243 -35.59 27.14 -20.73
N PHE A 244 -35.06 27.05 -19.51
CA PHE A 244 -34.56 28.19 -18.76
C PHE A 244 -33.04 28.25 -18.69
N ARG A 245 -32.35 27.29 -19.32
CA ARG A 245 -30.89 27.36 -19.46
C ARG A 245 -30.56 28.36 -20.56
N PRO A 246 -29.60 29.28 -20.33
CA PRO A 246 -29.12 30.14 -21.41
C PRO A 246 -28.45 29.31 -22.50
N THR A 247 -28.44 29.84 -23.72
CA THR A 247 -27.58 29.30 -24.77
C THR A 247 -26.10 29.50 -24.40
N VAL A 248 -25.19 28.73 -24.99
CA VAL A 248 -23.75 28.89 -24.75
C VAL A 248 -23.29 30.32 -25.09
N ALA A 249 -23.83 30.91 -26.15
CA ALA A 249 -23.52 32.29 -26.55
C ALA A 249 -24.00 33.32 -25.52
N GLU A 250 -25.20 33.14 -24.96
CA GLU A 250 -25.70 34.01 -23.89
C GLU A 250 -24.90 33.85 -22.60
N ALA A 251 -24.53 32.61 -22.25
CA ALA A 251 -23.70 32.34 -21.08
C ALA A 251 -22.32 33.00 -21.20
N LEU A 252 -21.70 32.97 -22.39
CA LEU A 252 -20.43 33.65 -22.65
C LEU A 252 -20.56 35.17 -22.47
N LYS A 253 -21.59 35.80 -23.07
CA LYS A 253 -21.84 37.23 -22.89
C LYS A 253 -22.14 37.61 -21.43
N MET A 254 -22.83 36.74 -20.70
CA MET A 254 -23.04 36.90 -19.27
C MET A 254 -21.75 36.78 -18.46
N LEU A 255 -20.76 36.01 -18.91
CA LEU A 255 -19.45 35.89 -18.25
C LEU A 255 -18.52 37.06 -18.60
N GLU A 256 -18.52 37.49 -19.85
CA GLU A 256 -17.62 38.52 -20.38
C GLU A 256 -17.89 39.92 -19.83
N GLY A 257 -19.14 40.25 -19.52
CA GLY A 257 -19.46 41.66 -19.25
C GLY A 257 -20.75 42.12 -19.84
N ASP A 258 -21.02 41.65 -21.05
CA ASP A 258 -21.87 42.31 -22.03
C ASP A 258 -23.35 42.32 -21.68
N ILE A 259 -23.81 41.39 -20.85
CA ILE A 259 -25.20 41.24 -20.44
C ILE A 259 -25.30 41.01 -18.94
N ASP A 260 -26.29 41.66 -18.32
CA ASP A 260 -26.63 41.48 -16.90
C ASP A 260 -27.16 40.07 -16.62
N ILE A 261 -26.75 39.51 -15.48
CA ILE A 261 -27.22 38.20 -15.05
C ILE A 261 -28.59 38.32 -14.39
N PRO A 262 -29.61 37.55 -14.83
CA PRO A 262 -30.90 37.50 -14.17
C PRO A 262 -30.75 37.17 -12.68
N ARG A 263 -31.51 37.86 -11.82
CA ARG A 263 -31.50 37.58 -10.38
C ARG A 263 -32.05 36.17 -10.13
N LEU A 264 -31.22 35.34 -9.48
CA LEU A 264 -31.66 34.03 -9.01
C LEU A 264 -32.67 34.22 -7.88
N PRO A 265 -33.79 33.46 -7.87
CA PRO A 265 -34.75 33.50 -6.77
C PRO A 265 -34.10 33.01 -5.47
N ASP A 266 -34.42 33.66 -4.34
CA ASP A 266 -33.79 33.42 -3.03
C ASP A 266 -33.96 32.00 -2.47
N ARG A 267 -34.85 31.19 -3.06
CA ARG A 267 -35.09 29.80 -2.67
C ARG A 267 -35.35 28.93 -3.92
N PRO A 268 -34.74 27.73 -4.02
CA PRO A 268 -35.07 26.79 -5.08
C PRO A 268 -36.57 26.49 -5.02
N LEU A 269 -37.29 26.72 -6.14
CA LEU A 269 -38.72 26.45 -6.19
C LEU A 269 -38.93 24.95 -5.91
N PRO A 270 -39.76 24.57 -4.93
CA PRO A 270 -40.12 23.18 -4.74
C PRO A 270 -40.82 22.69 -6.01
N LEU A 271 -40.42 21.51 -6.49
CA LEU A 271 -40.91 20.86 -7.72
C LEU A 271 -42.45 20.68 -7.78
N SER A 272 -43.16 20.95 -6.69
CA SER A 272 -44.61 20.82 -6.55
C SER A 272 -45.39 22.15 -6.60
N HIS A 273 -44.75 23.30 -6.86
CA HIS A 273 -45.43 24.59 -6.79
C HIS A 273 -46.29 24.87 -8.04
N GLU A 274 -47.49 25.41 -7.83
CA GLU A 274 -48.53 25.71 -8.83
C GLU A 274 -48.05 26.56 -10.02
N SER A 275 -47.02 27.38 -9.82
CA SER A 275 -46.35 28.17 -10.85
C SER A 275 -45.75 27.30 -11.96
N PHE A 276 -45.25 26.10 -11.65
CA PHE A 276 -44.73 25.14 -12.65
C PHE A 276 -45.85 24.58 -13.56
N ARG A 277 -47.07 24.42 -13.04
CA ARG A 277 -48.24 24.02 -13.83
C ARG A 277 -48.77 25.16 -14.70
N LEU A 278 -48.75 26.39 -14.20
CA LEU A 278 -49.14 27.56 -14.98
C LEU A 278 -48.19 27.82 -16.15
N SER A 279 -46.87 27.70 -15.96
CA SER A 279 -45.90 27.87 -17.07
C SER A 279 -46.05 26.80 -18.16
N SER A 280 -46.37 25.55 -17.79
CA SER A 280 -46.58 24.45 -18.74
C SER A 280 -47.95 24.52 -19.44
N LEU A 281 -49.00 24.97 -18.75
CA LEU A 281 -50.31 25.22 -19.36
C LEU A 281 -50.28 26.42 -20.31
N GLN A 282 -49.60 27.51 -19.94
CA GLN A 282 -49.48 28.71 -20.76
C GLN A 282 -48.68 28.45 -22.06
N TYR A 283 -47.73 27.52 -22.02
CA TYR A 283 -47.00 27.03 -23.19
C TYR A 283 -47.85 26.10 -24.08
N SER A 284 -48.74 25.28 -23.50
CA SER A 284 -49.68 24.47 -24.29
C SER A 284 -50.71 25.33 -25.05
N SER A 285 -51.14 26.44 -24.44
CA SER A 285 -52.09 27.38 -25.07
C SER A 285 -51.47 28.27 -26.15
N SER A 286 -50.15 28.49 -26.15
CA SER A 286 -49.44 29.21 -27.22
C SER A 286 -49.04 28.31 -28.39
N LEU A 287 -48.99 27.00 -28.21
CA LEU A 287 -48.77 26.01 -29.28
C LEU A 287 -50.05 25.65 -30.05
N SER A 288 -51.24 25.79 -29.45
CA SER A 288 -52.52 25.49 -30.13
C SER A 288 -52.99 26.58 -31.11
N SER A 289 -52.36 27.75 -31.12
CA SER A 289 -52.75 28.90 -31.94
C SER A 289 -51.80 29.19 -33.13
N ILE A 290 -50.73 28.40 -33.29
CA ILE A 290 -49.78 28.51 -34.42
C ILE A 290 -49.78 27.18 -35.19
N SER A 291 -50.89 26.87 -35.86
CA SER A 291 -50.89 25.90 -36.97
C SER A 291 -52.17 26.05 -37.81
N ARG A 292 -52.30 27.18 -38.52
CA ARG A 292 -53.19 27.30 -39.68
C ARG A 292 -52.69 28.45 -40.57
N TYR A 293 -51.73 28.14 -41.43
CA TYR A 293 -51.54 28.82 -42.70
C TYR A 293 -51.21 27.77 -43.77
N GLU A 294 -52.13 27.69 -44.72
CA GLU A 294 -52.07 26.99 -46.01
C GLU A 294 -50.85 27.39 -46.82
N LEU A 295 -50.32 26.46 -47.62
CA LEU A 295 -49.60 26.72 -48.86
C LEU A 295 -49.74 25.49 -49.77
N ASP A 296 -50.51 25.70 -50.85
CA ASP A 296 -50.65 25.00 -52.15
C ASP A 296 -50.90 23.48 -52.21
#